data_AF-A0A2S5E4J6-F1
#
_entry.id   AF-A0A2S5E4J6-F1
#
_cell.length_a   1.000
_cell.length_b   1.000
_cell.length_c   1.000
_cell.angle_alpha   90.00
_cell.angle_beta   90.00
_cell.angle_gamma   90.00
#
_symmetry.space_group_name_H-M   'P 1'
#
loop_
_entity.id
_entity.type
_entity.pdbx_description
1 polymer ?
#
loop_
_entity_poly.entity_id
_entity_poly.type
_entity_poly.pdbx_seq_one_letter_code
_entity_poly.pdbx_strand_id
1 'polypeptide(L)' 'MVEPVPEAIWNRLVNLVQKMVDESGESEGFDAEKWLCTWLHEEVPSLGWKKPVTYLDTTDGEELVARTLLSMQTGAYR' A
#
# COMPACT_ATOMS: atom_id res chain seq x y z
N MET A 1 5.61 -15.16 13.10
CA MET A 1 4.31 -15.34 12.42
C MET A 1 3.82 -13.95 12.10
N VAL A 2 3.63 -13.59 10.83
CA VAL A 2 3.03 -12.29 10.48
C VAL A 2 1.56 -12.43 10.80
N GLU A 3 1.05 -11.64 11.75
CA GLU A 3 -0.37 -11.61 12.05
C GLU A 3 -1.14 -11.12 10.81
N PRO A 4 -2.34 -11.65 10.53
CA PRO A 4 -3.13 -11.19 9.40
C PRO A 4 -3.41 -9.70 9.56
N VAL A 5 -3.23 -8.93 8.48
CA VAL A 5 -3.52 -7.49 8.46
C VAL A 5 -4.97 -7.29 8.91
N PRO A 6 -5.24 -6.44 9.93
CA PRO A 6 -6.61 -6.14 10.34
C PRO A 6 -7.48 -5.69 9.17
N GLU A 7 -8.70 -6.22 9.08
CA GLU A 7 -9.61 -5.99 7.96
C GLU A 7 -9.86 -4.49 7.69
N ALA A 8 -9.97 -3.69 8.75
CA ALA A 8 -10.15 -2.24 8.63
C ALA A 8 -8.95 -1.56 7.93
N ILE A 9 -7.73 -1.99 8.23
CA ILE A 9 -6.50 -1.47 7.61
C ILE A 9 -6.42 -1.93 6.17
N TRP A 10 -6.70 -3.22 5.92
CA TRP A 10 -6.76 -3.79 4.57
C TRP A 10 -7.70 -2.99 3.67
N ASN A 11 -8.96 -2.83 4.07
CA ASN A 11 -9.97 -2.10 3.30
C ASN A 11 -9.56 -0.64 3.05
N ARG A 12 -8.96 0.03 4.05
CA ARG A 12 -8.44 1.40 3.89
C ARG A 12 -7.37 1.48 2.80
N LEU A 13 -6.42 0.54 2.79
CA LEU A 13 -5.32 0.53 1.82
C LEU A 13 -5.80 0.14 0.42
N VAL A 14 -6.73 -0.82 0.29
CA VAL A 14 -7.33 -1.19 -1.01
C VAL A 14 -8.04 0.02 -1.61
N ASN A 15 -8.87 0.71 -0.83
CA ASN A 15 -9.57 1.91 -1.29
C ASN A 15 -8.59 3.04 -1.69
N LEU A 16 -7.47 3.17 -0.97
CA LEU A 16 -6.43 4.13 -1.31
C LEU A 16 -5.80 3.82 -2.67
N VAL A 17 -5.43 2.55 -2.91
CA VAL A 17 -4.85 2.11 -4.19
C VAL A 17 -5.84 2.31 -5.33
N GLN A 18 -7.10 1.89 -5.16
CA GLN A 18 -8.13 2.06 -6.18
C GLN A 18 -8.28 3.54 -6.56
N LYS A 19 -8.39 4.41 -5.55
CA LYS A 19 -8.47 5.86 -5.76
C LYS A 19 -7.26 6.40 -6.51
N MET A 20 -6.04 5.97 -6.17
CA MET A 20 -4.82 6.40 -6.86
C MET A 20 -4.86 6.04 -8.35
N VAL A 21 -5.33 4.84 -8.70
CA VAL A 21 -5.44 4.39 -10.09
C VAL A 21 -6.53 5.15 -10.83
N ASP A 22 -7.72 5.29 -10.22
CA ASP A 22 -8.84 6.06 -10.80
C ASP A 22 -8.44 7.52 -11.10
N GLU A 23 -7.66 8.14 -10.22
CA GLU A 23 -7.15 9.51 -10.40
C GLU A 23 -6.01 9.62 -11.41
N SER A 24 -5.36 8.50 -11.75
CA SER A 24 -4.19 8.46 -12.64
C SER A 24 -4.51 8.01 -14.07
N GLY A 25 -5.72 7.51 -14.35
CA GLY A 25 -6.14 7.09 -15.68
C GLY A 25 -7.29 6.08 -15.71
N GLU A 26 -7.24 5.15 -16.65
CA GLU A 26 -8.23 4.08 -16.81
C GLU A 26 -7.97 2.96 -15.79
N SER A 27 -8.99 2.62 -14.99
CA SER A 27 -8.91 1.58 -13.97
C SER A 27 -9.58 0.26 -14.39
N GLU A 28 -10.14 0.18 -15.60
CA GLU A 28 -10.80 -1.02 -16.11
C GLU A 28 -9.86 -2.24 -16.07
N GLY A 29 -10.30 -3.29 -15.37
CA GLY A 29 -9.57 -4.55 -15.21
C GLY A 29 -8.43 -4.52 -14.18
N PHE A 30 -8.21 -3.39 -13.48
CA PHE A 30 -7.26 -3.33 -12.37
C PHE A 30 -7.86 -3.94 -11.09
N ASP A 31 -7.13 -4.86 -10.47
CA ASP A 31 -7.52 -5.52 -9.22
C ASP A 31 -6.66 -4.97 -8.07
N ALA A 32 -7.21 -3.99 -7.34
CA ALA A 32 -6.53 -3.31 -6.25
C ALA A 32 -6.18 -4.24 -5.09
N GLU A 33 -7.02 -5.22 -4.78
CA GLU A 33 -6.79 -6.20 -3.71
C GLU A 33 -5.60 -7.08 -4.04
N LYS A 34 -5.58 -7.66 -5.24
CA LYS A 34 -4.50 -8.53 -5.70
C LYS A 34 -3.18 -7.77 -5.84
N TRP A 35 -3.24 -6.55 -6.37
CA TRP A 35 -2.07 -5.69 -6.49
C TRP A 35 -1.51 -5.35 -5.11
N LEU A 36 -2.35 -4.90 -4.18
CA LEU A 36 -1.93 -4.54 -2.83
C LEU A 36 -1.36 -5.75 -2.09
N CYS A 37 -2.00 -6.91 -2.19
CA CYS A 37 -1.53 -8.16 -1.57
C CYS A 37 -0.10 -8.47 -2.02
N THR A 38 0.18 -8.34 -3.32
CA THR A 38 1.51 -8.57 -3.88
C THR A 38 2.50 -7.53 -3.36
N TRP A 39 2.16 -6.24 -3.50
CA TRP A 39 3.02 -5.12 -3.13
C TRP A 39 3.41 -5.13 -1.65
N LEU A 40 2.49 -5.48 -0.74
CA LEU A 40 2.77 -5.58 0.69
C LEU A 40 3.86 -6.61 1.05
N HIS A 41 4.12 -7.57 0.16
CA HIS A 41 5.10 -8.65 0.34
C HIS A 41 6.40 -8.46 -0.46
N GLU A 42 6.49 -7.40 -1.26
CA GLU A 42 7.71 -7.01 -1.98
C GLU A 42 8.57 -6.06 -1.15
N GLU A 43 9.89 -6.06 -1.40
CA GLU A 43 10.81 -5.14 -0.73
C GLU A 43 10.73 -3.76 -1.37
N VAL A 44 10.47 -2.73 -0.56
CA VAL A 44 10.33 -1.35 -1.05
C VAL A 44 11.57 -0.53 -0.68
N PRO A 45 12.30 0.05 -1.65
CA PRO A 45 13.54 0.80 -1.39
C PRO A 45 13.37 1.98 -0.41
N SER A 46 12.27 2.74 -0.53
CA SER A 46 11.98 3.88 0.37
C SER A 46 11.65 3.45 1.81
N LEU A 47 11.36 2.15 2.03
CA LEU A 47 11.21 1.55 3.35
C LEU A 47 12.51 0.86 3.82
N GLY A 48 13.65 1.16 3.19
CA GLY A 48 14.92 0.52 3.50
C GLY A 48 14.95 -0.96 3.11
N TRP A 49 14.35 -1.29 1.95
CA TRP A 49 14.25 -2.65 1.42
C TRP A 49 13.47 -3.61 2.32
N LYS A 50 12.52 -3.08 3.09
CA LYS A 50 11.61 -3.88 3.91
C LYS A 50 10.25 -4.06 3.23
N LYS A 51 9.56 -5.12 3.62
CA LYS A 51 8.20 -5.42 3.15
C LYS A 51 7.20 -4.51 3.87
N PRO A 52 6.30 -3.81 3.17
CA PRO A 52 5.30 -2.94 3.81
C PRO A 52 4.46 -3.65 4.87
N VAL A 53 4.16 -4.94 4.70
CA VAL A 53 3.38 -5.73 5.67
C VAL A 53 3.98 -5.75 7.08
N THR A 54 5.30 -5.57 7.22
CA THR A 54 5.97 -5.61 8.53
C THR A 54 5.73 -4.36 9.38
N TYR A 55 5.07 -3.34 8.83
CA TYR A 55 4.77 -2.08 9.51
C TYR A 55 3.30 -1.97 9.95
N LEU A 56 2.44 -2.91 9.54
CA LEU A 56 0.98 -2.82 9.73
C LEU A 56 0.52 -3.26 11.14
N ASP A 57 1.45 -3.43 12.07
CA ASP A 57 1.21 -3.73 13.48
C ASP A 57 1.04 -2.46 14.34
N THR A 58 1.37 -1.30 13.79
CA THR A 58 1.32 -0.01 14.49
C THR A 58 0.65 1.07 13.66
N THR A 59 -0.07 1.98 14.32
CA THR A 59 -0.72 3.12 13.65
C THR A 59 0.28 4.01 12.89
N ASP A 60 1.49 4.21 13.44
CA ASP A 60 2.55 4.96 12.77
C ASP A 60 3.05 4.24 11.51
N GLY A 61 3.17 2.91 11.57
CA GLY A 61 3.58 2.10 10.43
C GLY A 61 2.50 2.00 9.35
N GLU A 62 1.22 1.91 9.72
CA GLU A 62 0.10 2.03 8.78
C GLU A 62 0.14 3.35 7.99
N GLU A 63 0.38 4.46 8.68
CA GLU A 63 0.46 5.78 8.07
C GLU A 63 1.70 5.94 7.19
N LEU A 64 2.83 5.35 7.59
CA LEU A 64 4.03 5.26 6.75
C LEU A 64 3.74 4.51 5.43
N VAL A 65 3.05 3.37 5.50
CA VAL A 65 2.69 2.58 4.31
C VAL A 65 1.73 3.36 3.42
N ALA A 66 0.70 4.00 3.98
CA ALA A 66 -0.25 4.83 3.23
C ALA A 66 0.44 6.00 2.50
N ARG A 67 1.37 6.69 3.18
CA ARG A 67 2.16 7.77 2.56
C ARG A 67 3.08 7.26 1.46
N THR A 68 3.65 6.07 1.64
CA THR A 68 4.50 5.45 0.63
C THR A 68 3.70 5.17 -0.64
N LEU A 69 2.47 4.64 -0.53
CA LEU A 69 1.57 4.47 -1.68
C LEU A 69 1.27 5.82 -2.36
N LEU A 70 0.88 6.84 -1.60
CA LEU A 70 0.61 8.18 -2.17
C LEU A 70 1.83 8.81 -2.87
N SER A 71 3.04 8.54 -2.38
CA SER A 71 4.27 9.01 -3.03
C SER A 71 4.47 8.39 -4.42
N MET A 72 3.98 7.16 -4.64
CA MET A 72 4.06 6.47 -5.93
C MET A 72 3.15 7.12 -6.98
N GLN A 73 2.00 7.67 -6.58
CA GLN A 73 1.09 8.38 -7.50
C GLN A 73 1.71 9.67 -8.04
N THR A 74 2.42 10.39 -7.17
CA THR A 74 2.97 11.72 -7.49
C THR A 74 4.41 11.67 -8.03
N GLY A 75 5.06 10.50 -7.97
CA GLY A 75 6.49 10.35 -8.26
C GLY A 75 7.40 11.05 -7.24
N ALA A 76 6.86 11.46 -6.09
CA ALA A 76 7.59 12.19 -5.06
C ALA A 76 8.37 11.22 -4.15
N TYR A 77 9.48 10.66 -4.65
CA TYR A 77 10.40 9.88 -3.83
C TYR A 77 11.15 10.82 -2.87
N ARG A 78 11.18 10.48 -1.58
CA ARG A 78 11.98 11.16 -0.55
C ARG A 78 12.92 10.17 0.13
#